data_AF-A0A6P7H1S4-F1
#
_entry.id   AF-A0A6P7H1S4-F1
#
_cell.length_a   1.000
_cell.length_b   1.000
_cell.length_c   1.000
_cell.angle_alpha   90.00
_cell.angle_beta   90.00
_cell.angle_gamma   90.00
#
_symmetry.space_group_name_H-M   'P 1'
#
loop_
_entity.id
_entity.type
_entity.pdbx_description
1 polymer ?
#
loop_
_entity_poly.entity_id
_entity_poly.type
_entity_poly.pdbx_seq_one_letter_code
_entity_poly.pdbx_strand_id
1 'polypeptide(L)'
;MLLNILGLFSGGGSSEAPVQQPPQQVAPQQQYAGTGAAGEQGPCSWEIKQFLQCSSTQSDLSLCQGFNEALQQCKVRNNIAV
;
A
#
# COMPACT_ATOMS: atom_id res chain seq x y z
N MET A 1 42.75 -34.23 -0.92
CA MET A 1 41.39 -33.90 -1.39
C MET A 1 41.53 -32.82 -2.46
N LEU A 2 42.11 -33.13 -3.62
CA LEU A 2 41.46 -33.68 -4.82
C LEU A 2 40.30 -32.82 -5.35
N LEU A 3 40.59 -32.20 -6.51
CA LEU A 3 39.66 -31.59 -7.45
C LEU A 3 38.70 -32.64 -8.05
N ASN A 4 37.44 -32.27 -8.31
CA ASN A 4 36.57 -32.86 -9.34
C ASN A 4 35.61 -31.75 -9.81
N ILE A 5 35.86 -31.11 -10.96
CA ILE A 5 35.43 -31.52 -12.30
C ILE A 5 33.91 -31.37 -12.49
N LEU A 6 33.56 -30.45 -13.39
CA LEU A 6 32.42 -30.44 -14.31
C LEU A 6 31.11 -31.08 -13.84
N GLY A 7 30.14 -30.23 -13.53
CA GLY A 7 28.71 -30.52 -13.63
C GLY A 7 28.04 -29.60 -14.63
N LEU A 8 28.40 -29.73 -15.92
CA LEU A 8 27.56 -29.25 -17.02
C LEU A 8 26.40 -30.23 -17.18
N PHE A 9 25.21 -29.82 -16.75
CA PHE A 9 23.93 -30.27 -17.32
C PHE A 9 23.21 -28.97 -17.69
N SER A 10 23.23 -28.50 -18.94
CA SER A 10 22.50 -29.05 -20.10
C SER A 10 21.08 -29.47 -19.71
N GLY A 11 20.18 -28.49 -19.81
CA GLY A 11 18.74 -28.68 -19.63
C GLY A 11 17.97 -27.55 -20.31
N GLY A 12 18.27 -27.30 -21.59
CA GLY A 12 17.37 -26.56 -22.46
C GLY A 12 16.09 -27.37 -22.65
N GLY A 13 15.05 -27.03 -21.91
CA GLY A 13 13.72 -27.57 -22.05
C GLY A 13 12.78 -26.46 -22.48
N SER A 14 12.67 -26.26 -23.79
CA SER A 14 11.46 -25.67 -24.37
C SER A 14 10.32 -26.62 -24.05
N SER A 15 9.47 -26.23 -23.11
CA SER A 15 8.16 -26.82 -22.90
C SER A 15 7.26 -25.66 -22.52
N GLU A 16 6.63 -25.11 -23.55
CA GLU A 16 5.35 -24.43 -23.52
C GLU A 16 4.46 -24.92 -22.37
N ALA A 17 4.50 -24.19 -21.26
CA ALA A 17 3.40 -24.23 -20.32
C ALA A 17 2.23 -23.49 -20.97
N PRO A 18 0.99 -24.02 -20.93
CA PRO A 18 -0.16 -23.27 -21.42
C PRO A 18 -0.19 -21.95 -20.66
N VAL A 19 -0.15 -20.85 -21.42
CA VAL A 19 -0.33 -19.50 -20.90
C VAL A 19 -1.78 -19.42 -20.41
N GLN A 20 -2.01 -19.86 -19.18
CA GLN A 20 -3.22 -19.51 -18.45
C GLN A 20 -3.08 -18.04 -18.10
N GLN A 21 -3.60 -17.20 -18.99
CA GLN A 21 -3.79 -15.77 -18.72
C GLN A 21 -4.52 -15.66 -17.37
N PRO A 22 -3.94 -14.99 -16.36
CA PRO A 22 -4.74 -14.66 -15.19
C PRO A 22 -5.92 -13.80 -15.66
N PRO A 23 -7.14 -14.03 -15.14
CA PRO A 23 -8.27 -13.17 -15.46
C PRO A 23 -7.86 -11.73 -15.17
N GLN A 24 -7.97 -10.87 -16.19
CA GLN A 24 -7.76 -9.44 -15.99
C GLN A 24 -8.76 -9.00 -14.92
N GLN A 25 -8.24 -8.82 -13.71
CA GLN A 25 -8.99 -8.24 -12.61
C GLN A 25 -9.31 -6.83 -13.06
N VAL A 26 -10.58 -6.64 -13.42
CA VAL A 26 -11.17 -5.34 -13.65
C VAL A 26 -11.04 -4.61 -12.32
N ALA A 27 -10.01 -3.79 -12.18
CA ALA A 27 -9.91 -2.89 -11.05
C ALA A 27 -11.09 -1.92 -11.17
N PRO A 28 -12.02 -1.86 -10.20
CA PRO A 28 -12.96 -0.76 -10.17
C PRO A 28 -12.12 0.50 -9.98
N GLN A 29 -12.02 1.33 -11.02
CA GLN A 29 -11.58 2.70 -10.88
C GLN A 29 -12.55 3.36 -9.90
N GLN A 30 -12.14 3.43 -8.64
CA GLN A 30 -12.88 4.15 -7.63
C GLN A 30 -12.81 5.63 -7.98
N GLN A 31 -13.91 6.06 -8.57
CA GLN A 31 -14.28 7.43 -8.82
C GLN A 31 -14.47 8.11 -7.46
N TYR A 32 -13.40 8.68 -6.93
CA TYR A 32 -13.44 9.46 -5.69
C TYR A 32 -14.02 10.83 -5.98
N ALA A 33 -15.34 10.92 -5.94
CA ALA A 33 -16.10 12.16 -5.84
C ALA A 33 -16.86 12.15 -4.51
N GLY A 34 -16.55 13.10 -3.64
CA GLY A 34 -17.45 13.54 -2.57
C GLY A 34 -17.21 12.95 -1.18
N THR A 35 -16.64 13.80 -0.32
CA THR A 35 -17.13 14.13 1.04
C THR A 35 -17.46 12.98 2.00
N GLY A 36 -16.65 12.84 3.04
CA GLY A 36 -17.08 12.40 4.38
C GLY A 36 -16.65 11.01 4.83
N ALA A 37 -16.55 10.03 3.93
CA ALA A 37 -16.17 8.64 4.27
C ALA A 37 -14.86 8.17 3.61
N ALA A 38 -14.22 9.06 2.85
CA ALA A 38 -12.94 8.81 2.16
C ALA A 38 -11.73 8.63 3.11
N GLY A 39 -11.91 8.86 4.41
CA GLY A 39 -10.81 8.87 5.37
C GLY A 39 -10.28 7.48 5.73
N GLU A 40 -11.09 6.42 5.55
CA GLU A 40 -10.71 5.07 5.97
C GLU A 40 -10.11 4.23 4.84
N GLN A 41 -10.29 4.65 3.59
CA GLN A 41 -9.87 3.92 2.40
C GLN A 41 -9.14 4.89 1.46
N GLY A 42 -7.83 5.04 1.62
CA GLY A 42 -7.05 5.97 0.82
C GLY A 42 -5.58 6.02 1.24
N PRO A 43 -4.75 6.77 0.50
CA PRO A 43 -3.30 6.83 0.71
C PRO A 43 -2.86 7.34 2.09
N CYS A 44 -3.75 7.98 2.86
CA CYS A 44 -3.49 8.45 4.22
C CYS A 44 -4.41 7.82 5.28
N SER A 45 -5.00 6.65 4.99
CA SER A 45 -5.97 6.02 5.89
C SER A 45 -5.39 5.67 7.26
N TRP A 46 -4.08 5.34 7.31
CA TRP A 46 -3.40 5.04 8.56
C TRP A 46 -3.30 6.28 9.44
N GLU A 47 -2.80 7.40 8.91
CA GLU A 47 -2.67 8.65 9.65
C GLU A 47 -4.02 9.17 10.12
N ILE A 48 -5.06 9.06 9.29
CA ILE A 48 -6.43 9.45 9.64
C ILE A 48 -6.93 8.61 10.81
N LYS A 49 -6.78 7.28 10.75
CA LYS A 49 -7.20 6.39 11.82
C LYS A 49 -6.50 6.70 13.13
N GLN A 50 -5.19 6.95 13.10
CA GLN A 50 -4.42 7.28 14.30
C GLN A 50 -4.89 8.59 14.93
N PHE A 51 -5.13 9.62 14.10
CA PHE A 51 -5.67 10.89 14.59
C PHE A 51 -7.07 10.72 15.21
N LEU A 52 -7.97 10.01 14.52
CA LEU A 52 -9.33 9.76 15.01
C LEU A 52 -9.35 8.92 16.30
N GLN A 53 -8.50 7.91 16.41
CA GLN A 53 -8.39 7.10 17.62
C GLN A 53 -7.92 7.95 18.82
N CYS A 54 -6.95 8.85 18.58
CA CYS A 54 -6.50 9.79 19.60
C CYS A 54 -7.63 10.76 20.01
N SER A 55 -8.27 11.45 19.06
CA SER A 55 -9.34 12.42 19.36
C SER A 55 -10.60 11.79 19.97
N SER A 56 -10.84 10.51 19.68
CA SER A 56 -11.97 9.77 20.27
C SER A 56 -11.71 9.35 21.71
N THR A 57 -10.43 9.23 22.10
CA THR A 57 -10.01 8.80 23.44
C THR A 57 -9.62 9.99 24.33
N GLN A 58 -9.02 11.03 23.74
CA GLN A 58 -8.49 12.20 24.41
C GLN A 58 -9.32 13.44 24.07
N SER A 59 -9.82 14.11 25.10
CA SER A 59 -10.54 15.38 24.95
C SER A 59 -9.58 16.54 24.65
N ASP A 60 -8.33 16.43 25.12
CA ASP A 60 -7.28 17.41 24.86
C ASP A 60 -6.56 17.09 23.55
N LEU A 61 -6.96 17.80 22.49
CA LEU A 61 -6.41 17.62 21.13
C LEU A 61 -4.95 18.05 21.00
N SER A 62 -4.39 18.80 21.96
CA SER A 62 -2.96 19.13 21.94
C SER A 62 -2.08 17.87 22.02
N LEU A 63 -2.56 16.83 22.72
CA LEU A 63 -1.90 15.53 22.81
C LEU A 63 -1.97 14.74 21.48
N CYS A 64 -2.88 15.11 20.57
CA CYS A 64 -3.04 14.47 19.27
C CYS A 64 -2.34 15.23 18.12
N GLN A 65 -1.66 16.34 18.41
CA GLN A 65 -1.00 17.17 17.39
C GLN A 65 -0.05 16.36 16.50
N GLY A 66 0.76 15.46 17.08
CA GLY A 66 1.70 14.63 16.33
C GLY A 66 1.02 13.73 15.29
N PHE A 67 -0.19 13.24 15.57
CA PHE A 67 -0.97 12.46 14.61
C PHE A 67 -1.54 13.34 13.48
N ASN A 68 -1.94 14.57 13.81
CA ASN A 68 -2.38 15.54 12.81
C ASN A 68 -1.23 15.97 11.88
N GLU A 69 -0.02 16.16 12.42
CA GLU A 69 1.17 16.48 11.62
C GLU A 69 1.53 15.34 10.67
N ALA A 70 1.48 14.10 11.15
CA ALA A 70 1.68 12.92 10.30
C ALA A 70 0.65 12.89 9.17
N LEU A 71 -0.63 13.14 9.47
CA LEU A 71 -1.69 13.23 8.47
C LEU A 71 -1.43 14.32 7.44
N GLN A 72 -1.09 15.54 7.88
CA GLN A 72 -0.77 16.64 6.96
C GLN A 72 0.43 16.29 6.06
N GLN A 73 1.48 15.71 6.62
CA GLN A 73 2.62 15.25 5.84
C GLN A 73 2.23 14.18 4.82
N CYS A 74 1.37 13.24 5.18
CA CYS A 74 0.86 12.25 4.23
C CYS A 74 0.08 12.92 3.09
N LYS A 75 -0.80 13.88 3.40
CA LYS A 75 -1.57 14.63 2.40
C LYS A 75 -0.66 15.37 1.43
N VAL A 76 0.37 16.06 1.94
CA VAL A 76 1.38 16.74 1.11
C VAL A 76 2.11 15.76 0.19
N ARG A 77 2.60 14.63 0.72
CA ARG A 77 3.34 13.62 -0.06
C ARG A 77 2.49 13.01 -1.18
N ASN A 78 1.18 12.88 -0.95
CA ASN A 78 0.25 12.29 -1.89
C ASN A 78 -0.49 13.33 -2.76
N ASN A 79 -0.11 14.62 -2.68
CA ASN A 79 -0.76 15.73 -3.40
C ASN A 79 -2.28 15.80 -3.16
N ILE A 80 -2.71 15.49 -1.94
CA ILE A 80 -4.10 15.60 -1.49
C ILE A 80 -4.28 17.00 -0.90
N ALA A 81 -5.41 17.66 -1.19
CA ALA A 81 -5.73 18.98 -0.62
C ALA A 81 -5.62 18.95 0.91
N VAL A 82 -4.65 19.72 1.45
CA VAL A 82 -4.32 19.82 2.88
C VAL A 82 -5.40 20.56 3.64
#